data_AF-A0A263BUT7-F1
#
_entry.id   AF-A0A263BUT7-F1
#
_cell.length_a   1.000
_cell.length_b   1.000
_cell.length_c   1.000
_cell.angle_alpha   90.00
_cell.angle_beta   90.00
_cell.angle_gamma   90.00
#
_symmetry.space_group_name_H-M   'P 1'
#
loop_
_entity.id
_entity.type
_entity.pdbx_description
1 polymer ?
#
loop_
_entity_poly.entity_id
_entity_poly.type
_entity_poly.pdbx_seq_one_letter_code
_entity_poly.pdbx_strand_id
1 'polypeptide(L)'
;MPFITSVAHANLPYALKQEEALSFAKTMFSDRFEDIDRLLSIFHNGQIRTRYFCMPFEWYKEPHTFEEKNNAYIEHATKLSIEAVKSCLENKSFLEQSVDYDEIDAIFFISTTGLATPTIDVKIINALPFSRHVKRIPIWGLGCAGGTAGIARAMDYCKAYPKANVLVITVELCSLTFQRNDKSKSNLVGSSLFADGVACTLVSGTEAKTLRKVATSNLFEIINTRSTLKPDSEDVMGWDVKNEGLFVVFSKSIPNLVKNWFSENVDEFLDSNMVTQKDISHFIAHPGGKKVLDAYEEALQLQPNMTDISRFVLEEYGNMSSTTVIFVLEETMKKGIKDGELGLMTSLGPGFSSELALLKGTRKESV
;
A
#
# COMPACT_ATOMS: atom_id res chain seq x y z
N MET A 1 -13.19 -18.55 6.22
CA MET A 1 -12.48 -17.31 6.63
C MET A 1 -13.01 -16.14 5.77
N PRO A 2 -12.77 -14.86 6.10
CA PRO A 2 -13.30 -13.76 5.29
C PRO A 2 -12.68 -13.69 3.88
N PHE A 3 -13.37 -13.00 2.97
CA PHE A 3 -13.02 -12.91 1.56
C PHE A 3 -12.73 -11.46 1.15
N ILE A 4 -11.78 -11.28 0.25
CA ILE A 4 -11.56 -10.01 -0.45
C ILE A 4 -12.51 -9.98 -1.65
N THR A 5 -13.56 -9.15 -1.59
CA THR A 5 -14.66 -9.17 -2.57
C THR A 5 -14.59 -8.07 -3.61
N SER A 6 -13.89 -6.97 -3.33
CA SER A 6 -13.64 -5.91 -4.32
C SER A 6 -12.40 -5.12 -3.94
N VAL A 7 -11.68 -4.60 -4.94
CA VAL A 7 -10.54 -3.69 -4.78
C VAL A 7 -10.65 -2.61 -5.85
N ALA A 8 -10.33 -1.37 -5.51
CA ALA A 8 -10.20 -0.30 -6.49
C ALA A 8 -9.23 0.77 -5.99
N HIS A 9 -8.72 1.57 -6.91
CA HIS A 9 -7.96 2.78 -6.60
C HIS A 9 -8.57 4.03 -7.23
N ALA A 10 -8.20 5.20 -6.71
CA ALA A 10 -8.54 6.48 -7.29
C ALA A 10 -7.51 6.89 -8.35
N ASN A 11 -7.96 7.63 -9.38
CA ASN A 11 -7.06 8.15 -10.41
C ASN A 11 -6.50 9.50 -9.97
N LEU A 12 -5.18 9.58 -9.85
CA LEU A 12 -4.53 10.83 -9.51
C LEU A 12 -4.33 11.73 -10.74
N PRO A 13 -4.51 13.06 -10.60
CA PRO A 13 -4.65 13.95 -11.76
C PRO A 13 -3.33 14.31 -12.46
N TYR A 14 -2.18 14.23 -11.78
CA TYR A 14 -0.91 14.72 -12.32
C TYR A 14 0.10 13.59 -12.46
N ALA A 15 0.34 13.17 -13.70
CA ALA A 15 1.42 12.25 -14.03
C ALA A 15 2.75 13.02 -14.19
N LEU A 16 3.85 12.43 -13.72
CA LEU A 16 5.21 12.92 -13.91
C LEU A 16 6.08 11.78 -14.42
N LYS A 17 6.83 12.03 -15.50
CA LYS A 17 7.82 11.06 -15.99
C LYS A 17 9.06 11.09 -15.13
N GLN A 18 9.72 9.95 -15.00
CA GLN A 18 10.92 9.84 -14.18
C GLN A 18 12.07 10.75 -14.65
N GLU A 19 12.17 11.03 -15.95
CA GLU A 19 13.15 11.96 -16.52
C GLU A 19 12.93 13.42 -16.10
N GLU A 20 11.67 13.83 -15.92
CA GLU A 20 11.30 15.17 -15.45
C GLU A 20 11.69 15.33 -13.97
N ALA A 21 11.37 14.31 -13.16
CA ALA A 21 11.77 14.28 -11.75
C ALA A 21 13.30 14.29 -11.58
N LEU A 22 14.02 13.56 -12.42
CA LEU A 22 15.48 13.55 -12.46
C LEU A 22 16.05 14.95 -12.74
N SER A 23 15.49 15.67 -13.72
CA SER A 23 15.93 17.02 -14.09
C SER A 23 15.76 18.02 -12.93
N PHE A 24 14.64 17.90 -12.21
CA PHE A 24 14.38 18.71 -11.03
C PHE A 24 15.30 18.36 -9.86
N ALA A 25 15.51 17.06 -9.59
CA ALA A 25 16.47 16.61 -8.58
C ALA A 25 17.88 17.12 -8.89
N LYS A 26 18.33 17.09 -10.15
CA LYS A 26 19.64 17.62 -10.53
C LYS A 26 19.80 19.10 -10.15
N THR A 27 18.79 19.92 -10.45
CA THR A 27 18.77 21.35 -10.09
C THR A 27 18.81 21.56 -8.58
N MET A 28 18.18 20.66 -7.82
CA MET A 28 18.07 20.81 -6.37
C MET A 28 19.31 20.36 -5.60
N PHE A 29 20.02 19.34 -6.09
CA PHE A 29 21.09 18.68 -5.35
C PHE A 29 22.50 18.95 -5.92
N SER A 30 22.62 19.70 -7.03
CA SER A 30 23.89 20.02 -7.71
C SER A 30 24.95 20.61 -6.79
N ASP A 31 24.55 21.51 -5.89
CA ASP A 31 25.49 22.31 -5.09
C ASP A 31 25.98 21.57 -3.84
N ARG A 32 25.43 20.38 -3.55
CA ARG A 32 25.71 19.59 -2.34
C ARG A 32 26.68 18.43 -2.58
N PHE A 33 26.65 17.83 -3.77
CA PHE A 33 27.35 16.57 -4.03
C PHE A 33 28.26 16.71 -5.25
N GLU A 34 29.58 16.59 -5.03
CA GLU A 34 30.57 16.56 -6.12
C GLU A 34 30.28 15.44 -7.14
N ASP A 35 29.77 14.29 -6.67
CA ASP A 35 29.38 13.12 -7.49
C ASP A 35 27.87 13.05 -7.79
N ILE A 36 27.19 14.18 -8.00
CA ILE A 36 25.72 14.19 -8.16
C ILE A 36 25.25 13.27 -9.30
N ASP A 37 25.94 13.26 -10.44
CA ASP A 37 25.55 12.44 -11.60
C ASP A 37 25.57 10.93 -11.28
N ARG A 38 26.51 10.47 -10.43
CA ARG A 38 26.53 9.07 -9.97
C ARG A 38 25.32 8.75 -9.09
N LEU A 39 24.94 9.67 -8.20
CA LEU A 39 23.79 9.48 -7.31
C LEU A 39 22.46 9.51 -8.08
N LEU A 40 22.37 10.36 -9.11
CA LEU A 40 21.20 10.48 -9.98
C LEU A 40 20.94 9.23 -10.82
N SER A 41 21.92 8.33 -10.98
CA SER A 41 21.70 7.01 -11.57
C SER A 41 20.60 6.19 -10.87
N ILE A 42 20.24 6.53 -9.62
CA ILE A 42 19.12 5.90 -8.91
C ILE A 42 17.78 6.10 -9.63
N PHE A 43 17.58 7.22 -10.34
CA PHE A 43 16.36 7.47 -11.09
C PHE A 43 16.23 6.52 -12.29
N HIS A 44 17.33 6.23 -12.97
CA HIS A 44 17.38 5.26 -14.08
C HIS A 44 17.30 3.81 -13.59
N ASN A 45 18.04 3.49 -12.53
CA ASN A 45 18.11 2.14 -11.98
C ASN A 45 16.87 1.76 -11.15
N GLY A 46 16.01 2.73 -10.83
CA GLY A 46 14.80 2.54 -10.03
C GLY A 46 13.71 1.73 -10.72
N GLN A 47 13.79 1.56 -12.04
CA GLN A 47 12.74 0.91 -12.86
C GLN A 47 11.35 1.54 -12.66
N ILE A 48 11.32 2.86 -12.46
CA ILE A 48 10.10 3.66 -12.39
C ILE A 48 10.04 4.48 -13.67
N ARG A 49 8.92 4.39 -14.38
CA ARG A 49 8.65 5.14 -15.62
C ARG A 49 7.80 6.36 -15.33
N THR A 50 6.71 6.16 -14.59
CA THR A 50 5.73 7.20 -14.28
C THR A 50 5.41 7.20 -12.80
N ARG A 51 5.08 8.37 -12.26
CA ARG A 51 4.49 8.54 -10.94
C ARG A 51 3.32 9.50 -11.02
N TYR A 52 2.38 9.36 -10.10
CA TYR A 52 1.19 10.21 -10.04
C TYR A 52 1.14 10.97 -8.74
N PHE A 53 0.58 12.18 -8.80
CA PHE A 53 0.59 13.15 -7.71
C PHE A 53 -0.74 13.87 -7.55
N CYS A 54 -1.03 14.30 -6.32
CA CYS A 54 -2.24 15.03 -5.98
C CYS A 54 -2.17 16.53 -6.34
N MET A 55 -0.96 17.11 -6.32
CA MET A 55 -0.69 18.50 -6.72
C MET A 55 0.09 18.57 -8.04
N PRO A 56 -0.08 19.64 -8.83
CA PRO A 56 0.67 19.83 -10.07
C PRO A 56 2.17 20.01 -9.78
N PHE A 57 3.01 19.66 -10.76
CA PHE A 57 4.47 19.67 -10.59
C PHE A 57 5.04 21.02 -10.11
N GLU A 58 4.46 22.15 -10.57
CA GLU A 58 4.87 23.49 -10.16
C GLU A 58 4.69 23.76 -8.66
N TRP A 59 3.73 23.09 -8.01
CA TRP A 59 3.50 23.25 -6.59
C TRP A 59 4.73 22.84 -5.77
N TYR A 60 5.41 21.76 -6.16
CA TYR A 60 6.60 21.24 -5.46
C TYR A 60 7.86 22.09 -5.71
N LYS A 61 7.83 23.01 -6.67
CA LYS A 61 8.93 23.96 -6.92
C LYS A 61 8.91 25.12 -5.95
N GLU A 62 7.78 25.40 -5.32
CA GLU A 62 7.61 26.47 -4.34
C GLU A 62 7.79 25.97 -2.90
N PRO A 63 8.25 26.83 -1.98
CA PRO A 63 8.28 26.48 -0.57
C PRO A 63 6.86 26.48 0.01
N HIS A 64 6.56 25.45 0.80
CA HIS A 64 5.31 25.34 1.58
C HIS A 64 5.64 24.97 3.00
N THR A 65 4.90 25.57 3.94
CA THR A 65 4.95 25.23 5.36
C THR A 65 4.42 23.82 5.59
N PHE A 66 4.71 23.25 6.77
CA PHE A 66 4.14 21.97 7.17
C PHE A 66 2.60 22.04 7.24
N GLU A 67 2.04 23.16 7.70
CA GLU A 67 0.59 23.37 7.75
C GLU A 67 -0.03 23.34 6.34
N GLU A 68 0.52 24.07 5.37
CA GLU A 68 0.02 24.09 3.99
C GLU A 68 0.05 22.71 3.34
N LYS A 69 1.16 21.97 3.51
CA LYS A 69 1.29 20.57 3.08
C LYS A 69 0.22 19.68 3.70
N ASN A 70 -0.01 19.82 5.01
CA ASN A 70 -0.98 18.99 5.72
C ASN A 70 -2.44 19.36 5.38
N ASN A 71 -2.72 20.63 5.11
CA ASN A 71 -4.03 21.08 4.64
C ASN A 71 -4.32 20.50 3.24
N ALA A 72 -3.34 20.53 2.33
CA ALA A 72 -3.43 19.86 1.04
C ALA A 72 -3.65 18.35 1.21
N TYR A 73 -2.94 17.70 2.15
CA TYR A 73 -3.18 16.29 2.45
C TYR A 73 -4.63 16.06 2.86
N ILE A 74 -5.17 16.83 3.81
CA ILE A 74 -6.54 16.65 4.30
C ILE A 74 -7.56 16.78 3.16
N GLU A 75 -7.41 17.79 2.31
CA GLU A 75 -8.30 18.03 1.17
C GLU A 75 -8.25 16.86 0.16
N HIS A 76 -7.05 16.56 -0.34
CA HIS A 76 -6.87 15.58 -1.41
C HIS A 76 -7.10 14.15 -0.93
N ALA A 77 -6.66 13.80 0.27
CA ALA A 77 -6.92 12.49 0.89
C ALA A 77 -8.43 12.25 1.00
N THR A 78 -9.20 13.26 1.44
CA THR A 78 -10.66 13.15 1.54
C THR A 78 -11.28 12.92 0.18
N LYS A 79 -10.96 13.79 -0.80
CA LYS A 79 -11.55 13.74 -2.14
C LYS A 79 -11.27 12.40 -2.84
N LEU A 80 -10.00 11.99 -2.86
CA LEU A 80 -9.57 10.77 -3.54
C LEU A 80 -10.05 9.50 -2.81
N SER A 81 -10.18 9.52 -1.48
CA SER A 81 -10.75 8.38 -0.75
C SER A 81 -12.23 8.17 -1.08
N ILE A 82 -13.00 9.25 -1.22
CA ILE A 82 -14.41 9.16 -1.65
C ILE A 82 -14.51 8.53 -3.03
N GLU A 83 -13.62 8.88 -3.96
CA GLU A 83 -13.54 8.25 -5.28
C GLU A 83 -13.19 6.77 -5.19
N ALA A 84 -12.12 6.40 -4.46
CA ALA A 84 -11.71 5.00 -4.31
C ALA A 84 -12.80 4.13 -3.66
N VAL A 85 -13.50 4.66 -2.65
CA VAL A 85 -14.64 3.99 -2.00
C VAL A 85 -15.77 3.74 -3.00
N LYS A 86 -16.19 4.78 -3.74
CA LYS A 86 -17.21 4.64 -4.79
C LYS A 86 -16.82 3.59 -5.81
N SER A 87 -15.62 3.70 -6.36
CA SER A 87 -15.08 2.75 -7.35
C SER A 87 -15.04 1.33 -6.79
N CYS A 88 -14.70 1.14 -5.52
CA CYS A 88 -14.65 -0.17 -4.87
C CYS A 88 -16.06 -0.79 -4.70
N LEU A 89 -17.03 -0.03 -4.22
CA LEU A 89 -18.40 -0.50 -3.97
C LEU A 89 -19.22 -0.69 -5.26
N GLU A 90 -18.81 -0.05 -6.36
CA GLU A 90 -19.46 -0.10 -7.66
C GLU A 90 -18.66 -0.91 -8.71
N ASN A 91 -17.55 -1.55 -8.30
CA ASN A 91 -16.59 -2.18 -9.22
C ASN A 91 -17.19 -3.34 -10.02
N LYS A 92 -17.50 -3.12 -11.30
CA LYS A 92 -18.08 -4.13 -12.19
C LYS A 92 -17.15 -5.28 -12.58
N SER A 93 -15.84 -5.15 -12.35
CA SER A 93 -14.91 -6.27 -12.54
C SER A 93 -15.03 -7.31 -11.43
N PHE A 94 -15.49 -6.92 -10.24
CA PHE A 94 -15.55 -7.80 -9.07
C PHE A 94 -16.96 -8.00 -8.51
N LEU A 95 -17.90 -7.10 -8.82
CA LEU A 95 -19.26 -7.08 -8.30
C LEU A 95 -20.31 -7.07 -9.43
N GLU A 96 -21.31 -7.94 -9.33
CA GLU A 96 -22.49 -7.94 -10.21
C GLU A 96 -23.37 -6.73 -9.87
N GLN A 97 -23.53 -6.46 -8.57
CA GLN A 97 -24.37 -5.40 -8.02
C GLN A 97 -23.54 -4.50 -7.11
N SER A 98 -23.89 -3.21 -7.06
CA SER A 98 -23.26 -2.29 -6.12
C SER A 98 -23.56 -2.69 -4.68
N VAL A 99 -22.62 -2.41 -3.80
CA VAL A 99 -22.77 -2.57 -2.35
C VAL A 99 -23.25 -1.25 -1.77
N ASP A 100 -24.31 -1.29 -0.97
CA ASP A 100 -24.87 -0.08 -0.38
C ASP A 100 -24.00 0.37 0.80
N TYR A 101 -23.88 1.69 1.00
CA TYR A 101 -23.00 2.25 2.05
C TYR A 101 -23.44 1.87 3.47
N ASP A 102 -24.72 1.60 3.69
CA ASP A 102 -25.27 1.16 4.98
C ASP A 102 -24.98 -0.31 5.29
N GLU A 103 -24.53 -1.11 4.31
CA GLU A 103 -24.03 -2.47 4.49
C GLU A 103 -22.60 -2.52 5.02
N ILE A 104 -21.90 -1.38 5.13
CA ILE A 104 -20.51 -1.31 5.63
C ILE A 104 -20.50 -1.16 7.14
N ASP A 105 -19.89 -2.12 7.84
CA ASP A 105 -19.87 -2.21 9.30
C ASP A 105 -18.62 -1.57 9.92
N ALA A 106 -17.50 -1.55 9.20
CA ALA A 106 -16.27 -0.95 9.69
C ALA A 106 -15.42 -0.33 8.56
N ILE A 107 -14.71 0.74 8.91
CA ILE A 107 -13.72 1.40 8.06
C ILE A 107 -12.38 1.42 8.79
N PHE A 108 -11.42 0.69 8.24
CA PHE A 108 -10.01 0.78 8.59
C PHE A 108 -9.37 1.80 7.67
N PHE A 109 -8.99 2.94 8.23
CA PHE A 109 -8.34 4.02 7.46
C PHE A 109 -6.85 4.03 7.78
N ILE A 110 -6.01 3.83 6.78
CA ILE A 110 -4.56 3.68 6.93
C ILE A 110 -3.86 4.81 6.18
N SER A 111 -2.97 5.52 6.87
CA SER A 111 -2.10 6.52 6.25
C SER A 111 -0.91 6.83 7.16
N THR A 112 0.21 7.26 6.58
CA THR A 112 1.37 7.79 7.34
C THR A 112 1.85 9.16 6.85
N THR A 113 1.24 9.71 5.81
CA THR A 113 1.75 10.88 5.05
C THR A 113 1.13 12.21 5.44
N GLY A 114 0.18 12.20 6.38
CA GLY A 114 -0.41 13.41 6.94
C GLY A 114 -1.13 13.16 8.26
N LEU A 115 -1.60 14.24 8.87
CA LEU A 115 -2.20 14.25 10.20
C LEU A 115 -3.57 14.93 10.15
N ALA A 116 -4.59 14.28 10.72
CA ALA A 116 -5.93 14.83 10.81
C ALA A 116 -6.64 14.38 12.07
N THR A 117 -7.18 15.34 12.83
CA THR A 117 -8.10 15.09 13.94
C THR A 117 -9.21 16.15 13.86
N PRO A 118 -10.45 15.78 13.48
CA PRO A 118 -10.92 14.44 13.15
C PRO A 118 -10.22 13.80 11.94
N THR A 119 -10.00 12.49 11.99
CA THR A 119 -9.32 11.72 10.93
C THR A 119 -10.15 11.67 9.64
N ILE A 120 -9.52 11.34 8.51
CA ILE A 120 -10.13 11.43 7.17
C ILE A 120 -11.35 10.52 7.01
N ASP A 121 -11.39 9.38 7.70
CA ASP A 121 -12.57 8.51 7.80
C ASP A 121 -13.84 9.28 8.21
N VAL A 122 -13.75 10.27 9.09
CA VAL A 122 -14.90 11.13 9.45
C VAL A 122 -15.38 11.96 8.27
N LYS A 123 -14.45 12.50 7.48
CA LYS A 123 -14.77 13.34 6.32
C LYS A 123 -15.41 12.49 5.23
N ILE A 124 -14.93 11.27 5.04
CA ILE A 124 -15.53 10.26 4.14
C ILE A 124 -16.94 9.91 4.59
N ILE A 125 -17.14 9.57 5.88
CA ILE A 125 -18.44 9.20 6.45
C ILE A 125 -19.46 10.35 6.37
N ASN A 126 -19.03 11.60 6.51
CA ASN A 126 -19.93 12.74 6.36
C ASN A 126 -20.30 13.02 4.89
N ALA A 127 -19.46 12.60 3.93
CA ALA A 127 -19.67 12.85 2.51
C ALA A 127 -20.44 11.74 1.78
N LEU A 128 -20.54 10.55 2.39
CA LEU A 128 -21.16 9.35 1.83
C LEU A 128 -22.20 8.80 2.81
N PRO A 129 -23.30 8.17 2.35
CA PRO A 129 -24.42 7.81 3.21
C PRO A 129 -24.17 6.53 4.03
N PHE A 130 -23.02 6.43 4.69
CA PHE A 130 -22.70 5.33 5.60
C PHE A 130 -23.63 5.31 6.80
N SER A 131 -23.80 4.13 7.38
CA SER A 131 -24.47 3.99 8.67
C SER A 131 -23.77 4.85 9.73
N ARG A 132 -24.54 5.59 10.54
CA ARG A 132 -24.01 6.32 11.71
C ARG A 132 -23.36 5.42 12.76
N HIS A 133 -23.54 4.11 12.64
CA HIS A 133 -23.00 3.09 13.54
C HIS A 133 -21.75 2.38 12.99
N VAL A 134 -21.29 2.76 11.79
CA VAL A 134 -20.05 2.23 11.20
C VAL A 134 -18.89 2.39 12.18
N LYS A 135 -18.13 1.32 12.40
CA LYS A 135 -16.95 1.36 13.26
C LYS A 135 -15.83 2.07 12.54
N ARG A 136 -15.15 2.94 13.27
CA ARG A 136 -14.04 3.75 12.77
C ARG A 136 -12.74 3.28 13.39
N ILE A 137 -11.79 2.88 12.56
CA ILE A 137 -10.49 2.36 13.01
C ILE A 137 -9.37 3.06 12.20
N PRO A 138 -9.01 4.30 12.55
CA PRO A 138 -7.85 4.96 11.95
C PRO A 138 -6.55 4.32 12.47
N ILE A 139 -5.64 4.02 11.55
CA ILE A 139 -4.31 3.45 11.81
C ILE A 139 -3.27 4.38 11.18
N TRP A 140 -2.40 4.94 12.00
CA TRP A 140 -1.33 5.84 11.56
C TRP A 140 0.04 5.27 11.94
N GLY A 141 1.04 5.50 11.09
CA GLY A 141 2.46 5.24 11.41
C GLY A 141 3.01 3.87 10.99
N LEU A 142 2.20 2.96 10.44
CA LEU A 142 2.68 1.67 9.91
C LEU A 142 3.39 1.76 8.55
N GLY A 143 3.41 2.95 7.93
CA GLY A 143 4.04 3.21 6.65
C GLY A 143 3.73 2.15 5.60
N CYS A 144 4.76 1.69 4.87
CA CYS A 144 4.60 0.74 3.79
C CYS A 144 3.96 -0.61 4.20
N ALA A 145 4.04 -1.01 5.48
CA ALA A 145 3.37 -2.22 6.00
C ALA A 145 1.85 -2.05 6.14
N GLY A 146 1.35 -0.82 6.15
CA GLY A 146 -0.03 -0.49 6.50
C GLY A 146 -1.09 -1.16 5.62
N GLY A 147 -0.80 -1.43 4.35
CA GLY A 147 -1.76 -2.07 3.43
C GLY A 147 -2.06 -3.50 3.85
N THR A 148 -1.02 -4.35 3.98
CA THR A 148 -1.18 -5.73 4.45
C THR A 148 -1.67 -5.78 5.90
N ALA A 149 -1.19 -4.89 6.76
CA ALA A 149 -1.70 -4.77 8.14
C ALA A 149 -3.21 -4.48 8.16
N GLY A 150 -3.69 -3.57 7.30
CA GLY A 150 -5.11 -3.24 7.17
C GLY A 150 -5.96 -4.44 6.77
N ILE A 151 -5.49 -5.24 5.79
CA ILE A 151 -6.14 -6.51 5.41
C ILE A 151 -6.16 -7.48 6.58
N ALA A 152 -5.07 -7.60 7.34
CA ALA A 152 -5.02 -8.47 8.52
C ALA A 152 -6.01 -8.04 9.61
N ARG A 153 -6.11 -6.74 9.89
CA ARG A 153 -7.08 -6.23 10.87
C ARG A 153 -8.53 -6.38 10.39
N ALA A 154 -8.79 -6.23 9.10
CA ALA A 154 -10.11 -6.53 8.53
C ALA A 154 -10.45 -8.02 8.65
N MET A 155 -9.47 -8.91 8.46
CA MET A 155 -9.64 -10.35 8.69
C MET A 155 -10.00 -10.66 10.15
N ASP A 156 -9.26 -10.08 11.11
CA ASP A 156 -9.54 -10.20 12.54
C ASP A 156 -10.97 -9.74 12.88
N TYR A 157 -11.38 -8.59 12.32
CA TYR A 157 -12.72 -8.05 12.51
C TYR A 157 -13.81 -8.96 11.95
N CYS A 158 -13.68 -9.42 10.70
CA CYS A 158 -14.67 -10.31 10.08
C CYS A 158 -14.72 -11.70 10.72
N LYS A 159 -13.63 -12.19 11.33
CA LYS A 159 -13.65 -13.40 12.16
C LYS A 159 -14.52 -13.21 13.40
N ALA A 160 -14.42 -12.06 14.06
CA ALA A 160 -15.25 -11.74 15.22
C ALA A 160 -16.70 -11.43 14.84
N TYR A 161 -16.93 -10.88 13.64
CA TYR A 161 -18.25 -10.51 13.13
C TYR A 161 -18.48 -11.11 11.73
N PRO A 162 -18.91 -12.39 11.63
CA PRO A 162 -18.99 -13.12 10.36
C PRO A 162 -19.90 -12.50 9.29
N LYS A 163 -20.85 -11.65 9.68
CA LYS A 163 -21.77 -10.95 8.77
C LYS A 163 -21.27 -9.60 8.28
N ALA A 164 -20.12 -9.14 8.80
CA ALA A 164 -19.65 -7.79 8.59
C ALA A 164 -19.04 -7.58 7.20
N ASN A 165 -19.20 -6.36 6.68
CA ASN A 165 -18.39 -5.84 5.57
C ASN A 165 -17.45 -4.76 6.08
N VAL A 166 -16.19 -4.85 5.67
CA VAL A 166 -15.12 -3.97 6.12
C VAL A 166 -14.47 -3.29 4.93
N LEU A 167 -14.35 -1.97 4.97
CA LEU A 167 -13.51 -1.22 4.05
C LEU A 167 -12.13 -1.00 4.65
N VAL A 168 -11.10 -1.37 3.89
CA VAL A 168 -9.70 -1.01 4.15
C VAL A 168 -9.32 0.07 3.16
N ILE A 169 -9.19 1.30 3.64
CA ILE A 169 -8.88 2.48 2.84
C ILE A 169 -7.43 2.87 3.13
N THR A 170 -6.57 2.81 2.12
CA THR A 170 -5.17 3.25 2.20
C THR A 170 -5.01 4.57 1.46
N VAL A 171 -4.40 5.55 2.11
CA VAL A 171 -4.12 6.86 1.53
C VAL A 171 -2.70 7.25 1.81
N GLU A 172 -1.93 7.48 0.75
CA GLU A 172 -0.56 7.96 0.86
C GLU A 172 -0.29 9.05 -0.16
N LEU A 173 -0.11 10.28 0.31
CA LEU A 173 0.25 11.43 -0.52
C LEU A 173 1.71 11.80 -0.23
N CYS A 174 2.61 10.87 -0.54
CA CYS A 174 4.03 10.95 -0.18
C CYS A 174 4.71 12.22 -0.72
N SER A 175 4.26 12.73 -1.86
CA SER A 175 4.79 13.96 -2.46
C SER A 175 4.64 15.18 -1.56
N LEU A 176 3.59 15.24 -0.73
CA LEU A 176 3.37 16.33 0.22
C LEU A 176 4.35 16.27 1.40
N THR A 177 4.99 15.12 1.62
CA THR A 177 6.07 14.97 2.61
C THR A 177 7.44 15.41 2.08
N PHE A 178 7.53 15.79 0.80
CA PHE A 178 8.79 16.18 0.17
C PHE A 178 9.48 17.33 0.90
N GLN A 179 10.77 17.13 1.20
CA GLN A 179 11.60 18.11 1.92
C GLN A 179 12.60 18.77 0.97
N ARG A 180 12.19 19.86 0.29
CA ARG A 180 13.01 20.59 -0.69
C ARG A 180 14.40 21.01 -0.18
N ASN A 181 14.48 21.38 1.09
CA ASN A 181 15.71 21.86 1.72
C ASN A 181 16.55 20.73 2.33
N ASP A 182 16.01 19.51 2.42
CA ASP A 182 16.79 18.37 2.87
C ASP A 182 17.68 17.86 1.74
N LYS A 183 18.99 18.05 1.89
CA LYS A 183 19.97 17.53 0.94
C LYS A 183 20.56 16.18 1.36
N SER A 184 19.87 15.43 2.23
CA SER A 184 20.27 14.08 2.63
C SER A 184 20.17 13.09 1.47
N LYS A 185 20.91 11.97 1.57
CA LYS A 185 20.79 10.86 0.62
C LYS A 185 19.42 10.19 0.72
N SER A 186 18.83 10.14 1.91
CA SER A 186 17.49 9.57 2.14
C SER A 186 16.43 10.36 1.39
N ASN A 187 16.48 11.68 1.42
CA ASN A 187 15.56 12.52 0.64
C ASN A 187 15.76 12.36 -0.87
N LEU A 188 17.02 12.23 -1.35
CA LEU A 188 17.28 11.95 -2.77
C LEU A 188 16.67 10.61 -3.22
N VAL A 189 16.85 9.55 -2.41
CA VAL A 189 16.23 8.23 -2.66
C VAL A 189 14.72 8.35 -2.67
N GLY A 190 14.14 8.99 -1.64
CA GLY A 190 12.69 9.20 -1.54
C GLY A 190 12.12 9.94 -2.74
N SER A 191 12.80 10.99 -3.20
CA SER A 191 12.42 11.80 -4.38
C SER A 191 12.43 11.01 -5.70
N SER A 192 13.23 9.94 -5.77
CA SER A 192 13.28 9.05 -6.93
C SER A 192 12.23 7.94 -6.91
N LEU A 193 11.63 7.66 -5.74
CA LEU A 193 10.89 6.45 -5.45
C LEU A 193 9.40 6.70 -5.17
N PHE A 194 9.12 7.67 -4.30
CA PHE A 194 7.77 7.84 -3.76
C PHE A 194 6.84 8.54 -4.74
N ALA A 195 5.57 8.13 -4.69
CA ALA A 195 4.44 8.65 -5.42
C ALA A 195 3.22 8.76 -4.50
N ASP A 196 2.14 9.33 -5.01
CA ASP A 196 0.88 9.41 -4.30
C ASP A 196 -0.07 8.30 -4.78
N GLY A 197 -0.87 7.75 -3.87
CA GLY A 197 -1.83 6.70 -4.17
C GLY A 197 -2.94 6.60 -3.14
N VAL A 198 -4.16 6.34 -3.61
CA VAL A 198 -5.31 6.03 -2.76
C VAL A 198 -6.02 4.78 -3.26
N ALA A 199 -6.26 3.82 -2.38
CA ALA A 199 -6.99 2.61 -2.71
C ALA A 199 -7.98 2.20 -1.62
N CYS A 200 -8.95 1.36 -2.02
CA CYS A 200 -9.98 0.83 -1.16
C CYS A 200 -10.17 -0.65 -1.46
N THR A 201 -10.17 -1.47 -0.40
CA THR A 201 -10.47 -2.90 -0.46
C THR A 201 -11.69 -3.21 0.39
N LEU A 202 -12.62 -3.97 -0.17
CA LEU A 202 -13.78 -4.51 0.52
C LEU A 202 -13.48 -5.95 0.96
N VAL A 203 -13.50 -6.17 2.26
CA VAL A 203 -13.37 -7.48 2.90
C VAL A 203 -14.71 -7.87 3.49
N SER A 204 -15.24 -9.01 3.09
CA SER A 204 -16.55 -9.52 3.51
C SER A 204 -16.38 -10.74 4.42
N GLY A 205 -17.10 -10.77 5.54
CA GLY A 205 -17.17 -11.96 6.40
C GLY A 205 -17.87 -13.13 5.72
N THR A 206 -17.71 -14.34 6.28
CA THR A 206 -18.23 -15.59 5.69
C THR A 206 -19.75 -15.68 5.58
N GLU A 207 -20.48 -14.86 6.35
CA GLU A 207 -21.95 -14.79 6.34
C GLU A 207 -22.46 -13.45 5.77
N ALA A 208 -21.58 -12.62 5.22
CA ALA A 208 -21.94 -11.31 4.70
C ALA A 208 -22.83 -11.44 3.45
N LYS A 209 -23.94 -10.69 3.41
CA LYS A 209 -24.88 -10.72 2.27
C LYS A 209 -24.21 -10.27 0.96
N THR A 210 -23.18 -9.44 1.06
CA THR A 210 -22.37 -8.92 -0.04
C THR A 210 -21.72 -10.02 -0.89
N LEU A 211 -21.48 -11.21 -0.33
CA LEU A 211 -20.96 -12.35 -1.07
C LEU A 211 -21.89 -12.75 -2.25
N ARG A 212 -23.20 -12.49 -2.13
CA ARG A 212 -24.17 -12.71 -3.21
C ARG A 212 -24.04 -11.70 -4.35
N LYS A 213 -23.38 -10.57 -4.11
CA LYS A 213 -23.18 -9.48 -5.07
C LYS A 213 -21.87 -9.60 -5.87
N VAL A 214 -21.00 -10.56 -5.54
CA VAL A 214 -19.71 -10.79 -6.22
C VAL A 214 -19.93 -11.33 -7.64
N ALA A 215 -19.18 -10.84 -8.64
CA ALA A 215 -19.21 -11.29 -10.03
C ALA A 215 -18.20 -12.39 -10.36
N THR A 216 -17.10 -12.48 -9.61
CA THR A 216 -16.04 -13.44 -9.90
C THR A 216 -16.42 -14.86 -9.48
N SER A 217 -15.93 -15.84 -10.24
CA SER A 217 -16.11 -17.26 -9.92
C SER A 217 -15.24 -17.71 -8.75
N ASN A 218 -14.09 -17.05 -8.53
CA ASN A 218 -13.21 -17.29 -7.39
C ASN A 218 -12.91 -15.98 -6.66
N LEU A 219 -12.68 -16.09 -5.36
CA LEU A 219 -12.30 -15.01 -4.45
C LEU A 219 -11.03 -15.38 -3.70
N PHE A 220 -10.24 -14.38 -3.30
CA PHE A 220 -9.22 -14.62 -2.28
C PHE A 220 -9.88 -14.71 -0.91
N GLU A 221 -9.86 -15.91 -0.34
CA GLU A 221 -10.09 -16.17 1.07
C GLU A 221 -8.81 -15.84 1.86
N ILE A 222 -8.92 -15.05 2.93
CA ILE A 222 -7.78 -14.73 3.80
C ILE A 222 -7.66 -15.85 4.84
N ILE A 223 -6.73 -16.78 4.65
CA ILE A 223 -6.59 -17.98 5.48
C ILE A 223 -5.97 -17.66 6.83
N ASN A 224 -4.85 -16.93 6.82
CA ASN A 224 -4.11 -16.58 8.02
C ASN A 224 -3.29 -15.31 7.80
N THR A 225 -2.89 -14.65 8.89
CA THR A 225 -2.05 -13.45 8.86
C THR A 225 -1.03 -13.47 9.98
N ARG A 226 0.11 -12.81 9.79
CA ARG A 226 1.15 -12.65 10.82
C ARG A 226 1.73 -11.24 10.77
N SER A 227 1.89 -10.64 11.94
CA SER A 227 2.65 -9.41 12.14
C SER A 227 3.89 -9.74 12.97
N THR A 228 5.06 -9.33 12.48
CA THR A 228 6.34 -9.60 13.12
C THR A 228 7.15 -8.32 13.19
N LEU A 229 7.51 -7.91 14.40
CA LEU A 229 8.38 -6.76 14.66
C LEU A 229 9.83 -7.23 14.78
N LYS A 230 10.77 -6.57 14.12
CA LYS A 230 12.20 -6.79 14.38
C LYS A 230 12.61 -5.98 15.61
N PRO A 231 13.13 -6.60 16.69
CA PRO A 231 13.68 -5.86 17.83
C PRO A 231 14.82 -4.92 17.40
N ASP A 232 14.93 -3.80 18.12
CA ASP A 232 15.99 -2.79 17.99
C ASP A 232 16.20 -2.35 16.53
N SER A 233 15.17 -1.72 15.96
CA SER A 233 15.13 -1.37 14.54
C SER A 233 14.36 -0.08 14.22
N GLU A 234 14.14 0.76 15.23
CA GLU A 234 13.44 2.04 15.11
C GLU A 234 14.11 3.00 14.10
N ASP A 235 15.42 2.85 13.87
CA ASP A 235 16.23 3.68 12.96
C ASP A 235 16.25 3.15 11.50
N VAL A 236 15.60 2.02 11.23
CA VAL A 236 15.64 1.39 9.90
C VAL A 236 14.70 2.08 8.90
N MET A 237 13.48 2.39 9.33
CA MET A 237 12.45 2.97 8.48
C MET A 237 11.44 3.75 9.32
N GLY A 238 11.06 4.95 8.88
CA GLY A 238 10.07 5.76 9.58
C GLY A 238 10.07 7.23 9.18
N TRP A 239 9.50 8.05 10.06
CA TRP A 239 9.47 9.50 9.93
C TRP A 239 10.15 10.15 11.14
N ASP A 240 11.11 11.04 10.87
CA ASP A 240 11.51 12.07 11.83
C ASP A 240 10.57 13.27 11.65
N VAL A 241 9.71 13.53 12.65
CA VAL A 241 8.78 14.67 12.62
C VAL A 241 9.52 15.93 13.09
N LYS A 242 9.56 16.95 12.24
CA LYS A 242 10.21 18.26 12.50
C LYS A 242 9.24 19.40 12.16
N ASN A 243 9.64 20.64 12.46
CA ASN A 243 8.84 21.83 12.17
C ASN A 243 8.53 21.97 10.67
N GLU A 244 9.42 21.50 9.80
CA GLU A 244 9.29 21.54 8.34
C GLU A 244 8.48 20.33 7.78
N GLY A 245 8.07 19.41 8.65
CA GLY A 245 7.21 18.27 8.34
C GLY A 245 7.89 16.92 8.58
N LEU A 246 7.53 15.94 7.76
CA LEU A 246 7.97 14.55 7.89
C LEU A 246 9.26 14.33 7.09
N PHE A 247 10.33 13.90 7.76
CA PHE A 247 11.62 13.58 7.12
C PHE A 247 11.81 12.07 7.08
N VAL A 248 12.06 11.54 5.88
CA VAL A 248 12.15 10.10 5.67
C VAL A 248 13.39 9.51 6.35
N VAL A 249 13.17 8.48 7.16
CA VAL A 249 14.22 7.60 7.69
C VAL A 249 14.25 6.34 6.82
N PHE A 250 15.40 6.05 6.23
CA PHE A 250 15.57 4.89 5.35
C PHE A 250 16.99 4.34 5.42
N SER A 251 17.15 3.16 6.02
CA SER A 251 18.44 2.51 6.12
C SER A 251 18.79 1.75 4.84
N LYS A 252 20.07 1.76 4.47
CA LYS A 252 20.61 0.97 3.37
C LYS A 252 20.63 -0.53 3.67
N SER A 253 20.39 -0.93 4.92
CA SER A 253 20.40 -2.33 5.35
C SER A 253 19.14 -3.11 4.94
N ILE A 254 18.08 -2.45 4.46
CA ILE A 254 16.79 -3.11 4.16
C ILE A 254 16.94 -4.34 3.24
N PRO A 255 17.65 -4.31 2.10
CA PRO A 255 17.83 -5.52 1.29
C PRO A 255 18.53 -6.67 2.03
N ASN A 256 19.41 -6.37 2.99
CA ASN A 256 20.06 -7.38 3.83
C ASN A 256 19.11 -7.92 4.91
N LEU A 257 18.25 -7.07 5.47
CA LEU A 257 17.20 -7.50 6.40
C LEU A 257 16.16 -8.40 5.72
N VAL A 258 15.87 -8.15 4.44
CA VAL A 258 15.02 -9.04 3.63
C VAL A 258 15.63 -10.45 3.56
N LYS A 259 16.93 -10.54 3.31
CA LYS A 259 17.63 -11.83 3.14
C LYS A 259 17.81 -12.65 4.41
N ASN A 260 18.03 -11.98 5.54
CA ASN A 260 18.49 -12.64 6.78
C ASN A 260 17.47 -12.65 7.91
N TRP A 261 16.33 -11.96 7.77
CA TRP A 261 15.31 -11.89 8.83
C TRP A 261 13.91 -12.11 8.29
N PHE A 262 13.59 -11.44 7.17
CA PHE A 262 12.26 -11.60 6.58
C PHE A 262 12.02 -13.00 6.01
N SER A 263 13.01 -13.59 5.34
CA SER A 263 12.95 -14.95 4.80
C SER A 263 12.61 -15.98 5.87
N GLU A 264 13.33 -15.97 6.99
CA GLU A 264 13.08 -16.85 8.14
C GLU A 264 11.64 -16.68 8.66
N ASN A 265 11.18 -15.43 8.80
CA ASN A 265 9.80 -15.15 9.23
C ASN A 265 8.74 -15.65 8.23
N VAL A 266 9.03 -15.61 6.92
CA VAL A 266 8.14 -16.19 5.89
C VAL A 266 8.11 -17.71 6.01
N ASP A 267 9.26 -18.37 6.16
CA ASP A 267 9.33 -19.82 6.31
C ASP A 267 8.56 -20.30 7.53
N GLU A 268 8.79 -19.70 8.70
CA GLU A 268 8.03 -20.02 9.91
C GLU A 268 6.52 -19.77 9.75
N PHE A 269 6.12 -18.79 8.95
CA PHE A 269 4.72 -18.51 8.68
C PHE A 269 4.10 -19.58 7.79
N LEU A 270 4.75 -19.92 6.68
CA LEU A 270 4.28 -20.96 5.77
C LEU A 270 4.24 -22.33 6.47
N ASP A 271 5.27 -22.69 7.22
CA ASP A 271 5.34 -23.93 8.00
C ASP A 271 4.20 -24.03 9.02
N SER A 272 3.88 -22.94 9.73
CA SER A 272 2.77 -22.89 10.67
C SER A 272 1.39 -23.09 10.01
N ASN A 273 1.31 -22.94 8.69
CA ASN A 273 0.12 -23.19 7.88
C ASN A 273 0.21 -24.49 7.07
N MET A 274 1.26 -25.30 7.26
CA MET A 274 1.52 -26.54 6.51
C MET A 274 1.62 -26.30 4.98
N VAL A 275 2.18 -25.16 4.60
CA VAL A 275 2.39 -24.73 3.22
C VAL A 275 3.89 -24.52 3.01
N THR A 276 4.40 -24.74 1.82
CA THR A 276 5.79 -24.41 1.45
C THR A 276 5.83 -23.26 0.44
N GLN A 277 6.99 -22.62 0.30
CA GLN A 277 7.17 -21.56 -0.72
C GLN A 277 6.80 -22.03 -2.14
N LYS A 278 6.98 -23.32 -2.45
CA LYS A 278 6.69 -23.91 -3.77
C LYS A 278 5.20 -24.00 -4.08
N ASP A 279 4.35 -23.94 -3.06
CA ASP A 279 2.90 -23.99 -3.21
C ASP A 279 2.30 -22.60 -3.51
N ILE A 280 3.09 -21.54 -3.29
CA ILE A 280 2.66 -20.16 -3.54
C ILE A 280 2.59 -19.91 -5.04
N SER A 281 1.38 -19.63 -5.53
CA SER A 281 1.08 -19.34 -6.92
C SER A 281 1.12 -17.84 -7.22
N HIS A 282 0.83 -17.01 -6.21
CA HIS A 282 0.79 -15.54 -6.34
C HIS A 282 1.62 -14.89 -5.24
N PHE A 283 2.63 -14.09 -5.60
CA PHE A 283 3.41 -13.32 -4.64
C PHE A 283 3.01 -11.83 -4.74
N ILE A 284 2.16 -11.39 -3.81
CA ILE A 284 1.53 -10.06 -3.79
C ILE A 284 2.35 -9.17 -2.85
N ALA A 285 3.53 -8.76 -3.32
CA ALA A 285 4.50 -8.06 -2.50
C ALA A 285 4.45 -6.54 -2.68
N HIS A 286 4.55 -5.80 -1.57
CA HIS A 286 4.85 -4.38 -1.63
C HIS A 286 6.20 -4.14 -2.31
N PRO A 287 6.24 -3.43 -3.45
CA PRO A 287 7.48 -3.13 -4.13
C PRO A 287 8.13 -1.88 -3.48
N GLY A 288 8.87 -2.11 -2.40
CA GLY A 288 9.62 -1.03 -1.72
C GLY A 288 10.64 -0.32 -2.61
N GLY A 289 11.00 -0.95 -3.73
CA GLY A 289 11.89 -0.49 -4.78
C GLY A 289 12.54 -1.70 -5.44
N LYS A 290 13.18 -1.51 -6.60
CA LYS A 290 13.81 -2.61 -7.36
C LYS A 290 14.68 -3.53 -6.49
N LYS A 291 15.55 -2.95 -5.66
CA LYS A 291 16.47 -3.73 -4.79
C LYS A 291 15.76 -4.57 -3.74
N VAL A 292 14.55 -4.19 -3.32
CA VAL A 292 13.74 -4.97 -2.37
C VAL A 292 13.11 -6.16 -3.09
N LEU A 293 12.59 -5.96 -4.31
CA LEU A 293 12.06 -7.04 -5.14
C LEU A 293 13.15 -8.06 -5.50
N ASP A 294 14.33 -7.58 -5.91
CA ASP A 294 15.49 -8.44 -6.18
C ASP A 294 15.88 -9.24 -4.91
N ALA A 295 15.80 -8.62 -3.73
CA ALA A 295 16.08 -9.30 -2.46
C ALA A 295 15.02 -10.33 -2.08
N TYR A 296 13.72 -10.09 -2.38
CA TYR A 296 12.69 -11.10 -2.19
C TYR A 296 12.90 -12.31 -3.08
N GLU A 297 13.18 -12.11 -4.37
CA GLU A 297 13.44 -13.20 -5.32
C GLU A 297 14.61 -14.08 -4.87
N GLU A 298 15.70 -13.46 -4.44
CA GLU A 298 16.87 -14.18 -3.94
C GLU A 298 16.58 -14.91 -2.62
N ALA A 299 15.99 -14.22 -1.64
CA ALA A 299 15.80 -14.73 -0.29
C ALA A 299 14.74 -15.85 -0.22
N LEU A 300 13.70 -15.77 -1.05
CA LEU A 300 12.61 -16.74 -1.12
C LEU A 300 12.72 -17.66 -2.36
N GLN A 301 13.87 -17.62 -3.06
CA GLN A 301 14.15 -18.45 -4.25
C GLN A 301 13.02 -18.42 -5.30
N LEU A 302 12.38 -17.25 -5.46
CA LEU A 302 11.24 -17.10 -6.35
C LEU A 302 11.69 -17.09 -7.80
N GLN A 303 10.84 -17.64 -8.67
CA GLN A 303 11.01 -17.43 -10.10
C GLN A 303 10.74 -15.95 -10.43
N PRO A 304 11.48 -15.33 -11.37
CA PRO A 304 11.35 -13.90 -11.67
C PRO A 304 9.90 -13.47 -12.00
N ASN A 305 9.12 -14.34 -12.64
CA ASN A 305 7.73 -14.06 -13.01
C ASN A 305 6.79 -13.88 -11.80
N MET A 306 7.18 -14.35 -10.60
CA MET A 306 6.39 -14.19 -9.38
C MET A 306 6.29 -12.74 -8.94
N THR A 307 7.24 -11.87 -9.33
CA THR A 307 7.24 -10.46 -8.97
C THR A 307 6.80 -9.54 -10.11
N ASP A 308 6.44 -10.08 -11.28
CA ASP A 308 6.11 -9.29 -12.48
C ASP A 308 5.04 -8.22 -12.22
N ILE A 309 4.00 -8.57 -11.45
CA ILE A 309 2.92 -7.63 -11.09
C ILE A 309 3.44 -6.53 -10.17
N SER A 310 4.27 -6.90 -9.19
CA SER A 310 4.87 -5.93 -8.26
C SER A 310 5.83 -4.98 -8.99
N ARG A 311 6.60 -5.50 -9.96
CA ARG A 311 7.48 -4.72 -10.84
C ARG A 311 6.68 -3.80 -11.75
N PHE A 312 5.60 -4.28 -12.35
CA PHE A 312 4.70 -3.48 -13.16
C PHE A 312 4.11 -2.31 -12.36
N VAL A 313 3.59 -2.57 -11.16
CA VAL A 313 3.04 -1.51 -10.31
C VAL A 313 4.12 -0.49 -9.93
N LEU A 314 5.33 -0.93 -9.58
CA LEU A 314 6.45 -0.03 -9.32
C LEU A 314 6.81 0.81 -10.55
N GLU A 315 6.82 0.21 -11.74
CA GLU A 315 7.16 0.89 -12.98
C GLU A 315 6.15 1.98 -13.34
N GLU A 316 4.85 1.67 -13.27
CA GLU A 316 3.79 2.58 -13.68
C GLU A 316 3.43 3.62 -12.63
N TYR A 317 3.52 3.29 -11.34
CA TYR A 317 2.99 4.13 -10.27
C TYR A 317 4.04 4.57 -9.25
N GLY A 318 5.23 3.95 -9.23
CA GLY A 318 6.22 4.16 -8.17
C GLY A 318 5.80 3.54 -6.83
N ASN A 319 6.45 3.96 -5.75
CA ASN A 319 6.12 3.50 -4.40
C ASN A 319 5.12 4.46 -3.74
N MET A 320 3.89 4.01 -3.55
CA MET A 320 2.80 4.75 -2.89
C MET A 320 2.63 4.33 -1.43
N SER A 321 3.73 3.97 -0.76
CA SER A 321 3.77 3.45 0.61
C SER A 321 2.74 2.34 0.85
N SER A 322 1.88 2.42 1.88
CA SER A 322 0.88 1.42 2.25
C SER A 322 -0.08 1.06 1.11
N THR A 323 -0.36 2.01 0.21
CA THR A 323 -1.28 1.83 -0.91
C THR A 323 -0.73 0.88 -1.97
N THR A 324 0.59 0.80 -2.12
CA THR A 324 1.21 0.08 -3.26
C THR A 324 0.85 -1.40 -3.31
N VAL A 325 0.79 -2.08 -2.17
CA VAL A 325 0.44 -3.50 -2.13
C VAL A 325 -1.03 -3.75 -2.52
N ILE A 326 -1.91 -2.77 -2.33
CA ILE A 326 -3.32 -2.85 -2.74
C ILE A 326 -3.44 -2.74 -4.26
N PHE A 327 -2.60 -1.94 -4.92
CA PHE A 327 -2.51 -1.94 -6.39
C PHE A 327 -2.00 -3.28 -6.93
N VAL A 328 -0.99 -3.88 -6.28
CA VAL A 328 -0.50 -5.22 -6.65
C VAL A 328 -1.60 -6.27 -6.48
N LEU A 329 -2.35 -6.22 -5.37
CA LEU A 329 -3.51 -7.07 -5.13
C LEU A 329 -4.58 -6.90 -6.20
N GLU A 330 -4.93 -5.67 -6.57
CA GLU A 330 -5.92 -5.37 -7.60
C GLU A 330 -5.53 -5.97 -8.96
N GLU A 331 -4.29 -5.74 -9.41
CA GLU A 331 -3.79 -6.28 -10.66
C GLU A 331 -3.70 -7.82 -10.65
N THR A 332 -3.41 -8.41 -9.48
CA THR A 332 -3.43 -9.87 -9.29
C THR A 332 -4.85 -10.41 -9.43
N MET A 333 -5.84 -9.76 -8.79
CA MET A 333 -7.25 -10.15 -8.88
C MET A 333 -7.80 -9.98 -10.31
N LYS A 334 -7.39 -8.93 -11.05
CA LYS A 334 -7.79 -8.71 -12.45
C LYS A 334 -7.27 -9.79 -13.39
N LYS A 335 -6.06 -10.33 -13.15
CA LYS A 335 -5.53 -11.46 -13.94
C LYS A 335 -6.31 -12.76 -13.70
N GLY A 336 -7.05 -12.84 -12.60
CA GLY A 336 -7.86 -13.99 -12.22
C GLY A 336 -7.13 -14.96 -11.31
N ILE A 337 -7.90 -15.63 -10.46
CA ILE A 337 -7.43 -16.57 -9.44
C ILE A 337 -8.15 -17.88 -9.67
N LYS A 338 -7.45 -19.01 -9.58
CA LYS A 338 -8.08 -20.33 -9.65
C LYS A 338 -8.34 -20.88 -8.25
N ASP A 339 -9.32 -21.77 -8.17
CA ASP A 339 -9.61 -22.52 -6.94
C ASP A 339 -8.36 -23.29 -6.48
N GLY A 340 -8.04 -23.17 -5.20
CA GLY A 340 -6.88 -23.81 -4.57
C GLY A 340 -5.54 -23.08 -4.74
N GLU A 341 -5.41 -22.12 -5.65
CA GLU A 341 -4.16 -21.36 -5.80
C GLU A 341 -3.88 -20.53 -4.53
N LEU A 342 -2.64 -20.59 -4.03
CA LEU A 342 -2.23 -19.87 -2.84
C LEU A 342 -1.57 -18.54 -3.20
N GLY A 343 -1.89 -17.50 -2.45
CA GLY A 343 -1.25 -16.20 -2.52
C GLY A 343 -0.53 -15.87 -1.22
N LEU A 344 0.69 -15.34 -1.31
CA LEU A 344 1.37 -14.72 -0.17
C LEU A 344 1.42 -13.21 -0.40
N MET A 345 0.63 -12.48 0.38
CA MET A 345 0.66 -11.02 0.39
C MET A 345 1.60 -10.54 1.50
N THR A 346 2.51 -9.63 1.16
CA THR A 346 3.55 -9.17 2.10
C THR A 346 3.89 -7.70 1.97
N SER A 347 4.13 -7.05 3.11
CA SER A 347 4.65 -5.69 3.17
C SER A 347 5.65 -5.52 4.32
N LEU A 348 6.60 -4.60 4.15
CA LEU A 348 7.60 -4.21 5.16
C LEU A 348 7.42 -2.73 5.50
N GLY A 349 7.56 -2.35 6.78
CA GLY A 349 7.27 -0.98 7.25
C GLY A 349 8.07 -0.55 8.48
N PRO A 350 7.83 0.65 9.03
CA PRO A 350 8.47 1.18 10.23
C PRO A 350 8.37 0.30 11.48
N GLY A 351 9.33 0.49 12.40
CA GLY A 351 9.62 -0.42 13.52
C GLY A 351 10.40 -1.66 13.10
N PHE A 352 11.06 -1.57 11.93
CA PHE A 352 11.13 -2.59 10.89
C PHE A 352 10.25 -3.82 11.13
N SER A 353 9.03 -3.76 10.60
CA SER A 353 8.03 -4.81 10.74
C SER A 353 7.74 -5.51 9.41
N SER A 354 7.27 -6.75 9.51
CA SER A 354 6.76 -7.57 8.42
C SER A 354 5.29 -7.91 8.68
N GLU A 355 4.47 -7.69 7.66
CA GLU A 355 3.06 -8.08 7.65
C GLU A 355 2.84 -9.09 6.53
N LEU A 356 2.32 -10.26 6.90
CA LEU A 356 2.07 -11.38 6.00
C LEU A 356 0.59 -11.75 6.02
N ALA A 357 0.03 -12.07 4.85
CA ALA A 357 -1.28 -12.70 4.72
C ALA A 357 -1.21 -13.86 3.73
N LEU A 358 -1.65 -15.03 4.17
CA LEU A 358 -1.84 -16.21 3.34
C LEU A 358 -3.26 -16.16 2.77
N LEU A 359 -3.35 -16.13 1.44
CA LEU A 359 -4.58 -16.10 0.69
C LEU A 359 -4.78 -17.41 -0.05
N LYS A 360 -6.03 -17.78 -0.31
CA LYS A 360 -6.39 -18.94 -1.13
C LYS A 360 -7.51 -18.57 -2.09
N GLY A 361 -7.37 -18.96 -3.36
CA GLY A 361 -8.47 -18.92 -4.30
C GLY A 361 -9.55 -19.91 -3.90
N THR A 362 -10.77 -19.43 -3.68
CA THR A 362 -11.92 -20.26 -3.30
C THR A 362 -13.09 -19.96 -4.24
N ARG A 363 -13.72 -21.01 -4.80
CA ARG A 363 -14.92 -20.87 -5.63
C ARG A 363 -16.07 -20.19 -4.88
N LYS A 364 -16.75 -19.25 -5.52
CA LYS A 364 -17.97 -18.60 -5.01
C LYS A 364 -19.05 -19.60 -4.61
N GLU A 365 -19.22 -20.73 -5.32
CA GLU A 365 -20.25 -21.72 -4.95
C GLU A 365 -19.94 -22.49 -3.66
N SER A 366 -18.69 -22.40 -3.18
CA SER A 366 -18.26 -23.00 -1.90
C SER A 366 -18.38 -22.03 -0.72
N VAL A 367 -18.87 -20.81 -0.99
CA VAL A 367 -19.08 -19.70 -0.06
C VAL A 367 -20.58 -19.50 0.14
#